data_AF-A0A443RZZ6-F1
#
_entry.id   AF-A0A443RZZ6-F1
#
_cell.length_a   1.000
_cell.length_b   1.000
_cell.length_c   1.000
_cell.angle_alpha   90.00
_cell.angle_beta   90.00
_cell.angle_gamma   90.00
#
_symmetry.space_group_name_H-M   'P 1'
#
loop_
_entity.id
_entity.type
_entity.pdbx_description
1 polymer ?
#
loop_
_entity_poly.entity_id
_entity_poly.type
_entity_poly.pdbx_seq_one_letter_code
_entity_poly.pdbx_strand_id
1 'polypeptide(L)'
;NKACAITQAVADEATKKIFFLGDRHAIFPTNKTQIDDYCKMIFSNAKTLTEYARCLKPFPKTLIALNVYTYKKLTKKRCADNLWKKSFIKLGTCVNQKNISETFHVCTDKSIAAFEYIVDNFPVKDHLLMTCCVTAFLQSCFHDQGDPCGKDTSDFAFQLLNEPIADGFELVCSTYTNIEACNAKYGDYMQKMIEYLKKPRKPTLSFLAAAMKAGFGDDFLV
;
A
#
# COMPACT_ATOMS: atom_id res chain seq x y z
N ASN A 1 5.73 11.65 27.79
CA ASN A 1 4.66 11.47 26.78
C ASN A 1 4.29 12.81 26.18
N LYS A 2 4.81 13.14 24.99
CA LYS A 2 4.21 14.22 24.20
C LYS A 2 2.90 13.68 23.65
N ALA A 3 1.79 14.40 23.83
CA ALA A 3 0.50 14.03 23.25
C ALA A 3 0.67 13.77 21.74
N CYS A 4 0.01 12.73 21.23
CA CYS A 4 0.03 12.44 19.80
C CYS A 4 -0.68 13.56 19.04
N ALA A 5 0.09 14.42 18.34
CA ALA A 5 -0.46 15.54 17.59
C ALA A 5 -1.05 15.13 16.23
N ILE A 6 -0.63 13.98 15.68
CA ILE A 6 -1.08 13.48 14.37
C ILE A 6 -2.12 12.39 14.58
N THR A 7 -3.37 12.65 14.18
CA THR A 7 -4.44 11.66 14.28
C THR A 7 -4.31 10.57 13.21
N GLN A 8 -4.98 9.44 13.42
CA GLN A 8 -5.10 8.37 12.41
C GLN A 8 -5.57 8.94 11.06
N ALA A 9 -6.62 9.76 11.06
CA ALA A 9 -7.19 10.34 9.84
C ALA A 9 -6.17 11.19 9.05
N VAL A 10 -5.29 11.92 9.74
CA VAL A 10 -4.23 12.71 9.08
C VAL A 10 -3.16 11.79 8.48
N ALA A 11 -2.80 10.71 9.16
CA ALA A 11 -1.87 9.70 8.63
C ALA A 11 -2.47 8.91 7.45
N ASP A 12 -3.77 8.65 7.49
CA ASP A 12 -4.52 8.00 6.42
C ASP A 12 -4.50 8.86 5.16
N GLU A 13 -4.81 10.16 5.28
CA GLU A 13 -4.73 11.09 4.15
C GLU A 13 -3.31 11.20 3.58
N ALA A 14 -2.28 11.17 4.43
CA ALA A 14 -0.90 11.17 3.98
C ALA A 14 -0.53 9.90 3.21
N THR A 15 -0.95 8.73 3.72
CA THR A 15 -0.74 7.43 3.06
C THR A 15 -1.45 7.37 1.72
N LYS A 16 -2.71 7.79 1.69
CA LYS A 16 -3.55 7.85 0.50
C LYS A 16 -2.86 8.65 -0.62
N LYS A 17 -2.33 9.83 -0.29
CA LYS A 17 -1.61 10.69 -1.26
C LYS A 17 -0.29 10.09 -1.73
N ILE A 18 0.44 9.41 -0.85
CA ILE A 18 1.74 8.81 -1.18
C ILE A 18 1.57 7.59 -2.10
N PHE A 19 0.63 6.71 -1.78
CA PHE A 19 0.52 5.40 -2.44
C PHE A 19 -0.62 5.32 -3.45
N PHE A 20 -1.43 6.37 -3.61
CA PHE A 20 -2.64 6.38 -4.44
C PHE A 20 -3.70 5.34 -4.01
N LEU A 21 -3.56 4.76 -2.81
CA LEU A 21 -4.43 3.70 -2.33
C LEU A 21 -5.70 4.28 -1.69
N GLY A 22 -6.86 3.95 -2.27
CA GLY A 22 -8.17 4.39 -1.80
C GLY A 22 -8.56 5.81 -2.23
N ASP A 23 -7.77 6.44 -3.12
CA ASP A 23 -8.09 7.76 -3.67
C ASP A 23 -8.59 7.67 -5.11
N ARG A 24 -9.91 7.61 -5.28
CA ARG A 24 -10.55 7.61 -6.60
C ARG A 24 -10.37 8.91 -7.40
N HIS A 25 -9.83 9.95 -6.76
CA HIS A 25 -9.55 11.24 -7.38
C HIS A 25 -8.07 11.46 -7.61
N ALA A 26 -7.21 10.50 -7.28
CA ALA A 26 -5.80 10.68 -7.47
C ALA A 26 -5.43 10.65 -8.95
N ILE A 27 -4.66 11.65 -9.35
CA ILE A 27 -4.20 11.84 -10.73
C ILE A 27 -2.70 11.61 -10.73
N PHE A 28 -2.26 10.64 -11.52
CA PHE A 28 -0.84 10.40 -11.72
C PHE A 28 -0.24 11.53 -12.57
N PRO A 29 0.96 12.03 -12.24
CA PRO A 29 1.67 13.02 -13.03
C PRO A 29 1.83 12.62 -14.50
N THR A 30 1.45 13.53 -15.41
CA THR A 30 1.56 13.37 -16.87
C THR A 30 2.56 14.34 -17.50
N ASN A 31 3.22 15.18 -16.70
CA ASN A 31 4.27 16.07 -17.15
C ASN A 31 5.30 16.35 -16.05
N LYS A 32 6.38 17.04 -16.42
CA LYS A 32 7.50 17.33 -15.52
C LYS A 32 7.09 18.16 -14.31
N THR A 33 6.29 19.21 -14.51
CA THR A 33 5.83 20.09 -13.43
C THR A 33 5.05 19.31 -12.39
N GLN A 34 4.11 18.46 -12.82
CA GLN A 34 3.33 17.60 -11.94
C GLN A 34 4.20 16.57 -11.20
N ILE A 35 5.26 16.04 -11.83
CA ILE A 35 6.22 15.17 -11.14
C ILE A 35 6.95 15.93 -10.03
N ASP A 36 7.42 17.15 -10.32
CA ASP A 36 8.17 17.92 -9.32
C ASP A 36 7.27 18.29 -8.13
N ASP A 37 5.99 18.55 -8.35
CA ASP A 37 5.01 18.76 -7.28
C ASP A 37 4.67 17.48 -6.53
N TYR A 38 4.52 16.34 -7.23
CA TYR A 38 4.35 15.03 -6.63
C TYR A 38 5.53 14.66 -5.71
N CYS A 39 6.76 14.93 -6.14
CA CYS A 39 7.97 14.74 -5.34
C CYS A 39 7.95 15.56 -4.04
N LYS A 40 7.58 16.84 -4.09
CA LYS A 40 7.44 17.69 -2.89
C LYS A 40 6.34 17.17 -1.96
N MET A 41 5.19 16.79 -2.54
CA MET A 41 4.05 16.25 -1.81
C MET A 41 4.44 14.99 -1.03
N ILE A 42 5.18 14.06 -1.65
CA ILE A 42 5.67 12.86 -0.96
C ILE A 42 6.49 13.24 0.27
N PHE A 43 7.49 14.11 0.14
CA PHE A 43 8.37 14.44 1.27
C PHE A 43 7.62 15.07 2.43
N SER A 44 6.63 15.91 2.13
CA SER A 44 5.74 16.51 3.12
C SER A 44 4.92 15.43 3.85
N ASN A 45 4.24 14.56 3.11
CA ASN A 45 3.41 13.51 3.71
C ASN A 45 4.24 12.43 4.43
N ALA A 46 5.46 12.14 3.97
CA ALA A 46 6.36 11.22 4.65
C ALA A 46 6.83 11.78 6.00
N LYS A 47 6.94 13.11 6.14
CA LYS A 47 7.17 13.74 7.44
C LYS A 47 5.97 13.51 8.38
N THR A 48 4.74 13.69 7.88
CA THR A 48 3.52 13.38 8.63
C THR A 48 3.51 11.94 9.14
N LEU A 49 3.84 10.96 8.28
CA LEU A 49 3.91 9.55 8.70
C LEU A 49 5.03 9.28 9.71
N THR A 50 6.17 9.97 9.59
CA THR A 50 7.26 9.88 10.58
C THR A 50 6.82 10.38 11.96
N GLU A 51 6.03 11.47 12.00
CA GLU A 51 5.50 12.03 13.23
C GLU A 51 4.43 11.12 13.84
N TYR A 52 3.50 10.62 13.02
CA TYR A 52 2.50 9.64 13.42
C TYR A 52 3.12 8.35 13.98
N ALA A 53 4.20 7.84 13.37
CA ALA A 53 4.88 6.62 13.85
C ALA A 53 5.35 6.74 15.31
N ARG A 54 5.61 7.96 15.81
CA ARG A 54 6.01 8.17 17.22
C ARG A 54 4.88 7.91 18.21
N CYS A 55 3.63 7.91 17.75
CA CYS A 55 2.44 7.61 18.53
C CYS A 55 2.11 6.12 18.58
N LEU A 56 2.83 5.30 17.80
CA LEU A 56 2.62 3.87 17.75
C LEU A 56 3.41 3.15 18.85
N LYS A 57 2.93 1.98 19.24
CA LYS A 57 3.68 1.04 20.08
C LYS A 57 5.00 0.64 19.41
N PRO A 58 6.01 0.15 20.17
CA PRO A 58 7.38 0.00 19.69
C PRO A 58 7.55 -0.78 18.38
N PHE A 59 6.83 -1.89 18.22
CA PHE A 59 6.95 -2.72 17.02
C PHE A 59 6.30 -2.07 15.78
N PRO A 60 5.01 -1.69 15.77
CA PRO A 60 4.42 -0.94 14.65
C PRO A 60 5.18 0.36 14.33
N LYS A 61 5.64 1.09 15.36
CA LYS A 61 6.50 2.26 15.20
C LYS A 61 7.74 1.97 14.36
N THR A 62 8.43 0.87 14.67
CA THR A 62 9.67 0.47 13.98
C THR A 62 9.38 0.15 12.51
N LEU A 63 8.32 -0.62 12.24
CA LEU A 63 7.93 -0.98 10.88
C LEU A 63 7.52 0.25 10.05
N ILE A 64 6.67 1.12 10.58
CA ILE A 64 6.26 2.34 9.85
C ILE A 64 7.47 3.28 9.65
N ALA A 65 8.31 3.47 10.67
CA ALA A 65 9.49 4.31 10.55
C ALA A 65 10.48 3.79 9.48
N LEU A 66 10.69 2.47 9.42
CA LEU A 66 11.54 1.83 8.41
C LEU A 66 10.96 2.01 7.01
N ASN A 67 9.67 1.68 6.81
CA ASN A 67 9.00 1.85 5.52
C ASN A 67 9.04 3.32 5.04
N VAL A 68 8.78 4.28 5.93
CA VAL A 68 8.84 5.71 5.60
C VAL A 68 10.26 6.15 5.24
N TYR A 69 11.27 5.64 5.96
CA TYR A 69 12.67 5.91 5.65
C TYR A 69 13.06 5.38 4.26
N THR A 70 12.76 4.11 3.97
CA THR A 70 13.02 3.47 2.68
C THR A 70 12.31 4.21 1.55
N TYR A 71 11.02 4.55 1.75
CA TYR A 71 10.26 5.31 0.77
C TYR A 71 10.87 6.70 0.48
N LYS A 72 11.28 7.44 1.52
CA LYS A 72 11.95 8.75 1.33
C LYS A 72 13.26 8.61 0.56
N LYS A 73 14.05 7.57 0.84
CA LYS A 73 15.31 7.29 0.14
C LYS A 73 15.06 6.98 -1.34
N LEU A 74 14.11 6.10 -1.64
CA LEU A 74 13.72 5.75 -3.02
C LEU A 74 13.17 6.97 -3.77
N THR A 75 12.25 7.72 -3.16
CA THR A 75 11.70 8.94 -3.75
C THR A 75 12.78 9.96 -4.05
N LYS A 76 13.75 10.17 -3.16
CA LYS A 76 14.87 11.08 -3.43
C LYS A 76 15.67 10.67 -4.66
N LYS A 77 15.98 9.38 -4.81
CA LYS A 77 16.67 8.83 -5.98
C LYS A 77 15.83 9.03 -7.25
N ARG A 78 14.56 8.63 -7.21
CA ARG A 78 13.60 8.71 -8.32
C ARG A 78 13.36 10.14 -8.81
N CYS A 79 13.19 11.08 -7.87
CA CYS A 79 12.98 12.49 -8.18
C CYS A 79 14.21 13.20 -8.76
N ALA A 80 15.39 12.59 -8.67
CA ALA A 80 16.62 13.06 -9.33
C ALA A 80 16.88 12.37 -10.68
N ASP A 81 16.18 11.26 -10.98
CA ASP A 81 16.41 10.42 -12.16
C ASP A 81 15.46 10.78 -13.31
N ASN A 82 16.00 11.35 -14.40
CA ASN A 82 15.22 11.75 -15.56
C ASN A 82 14.59 10.56 -16.32
N LEU A 83 15.22 9.39 -16.33
CA LEU A 83 14.65 8.20 -16.97
C LEU A 83 13.45 7.71 -16.17
N TRP A 84 13.58 7.65 -14.84
CA TRP A 84 12.46 7.33 -13.96
C TRP A 84 11.29 8.31 -14.17
N LYS A 85 11.56 9.62 -14.22
CA LYS A 85 10.52 10.64 -14.47
C LYS A 85 9.79 10.41 -15.80
N LYS A 86 10.53 10.06 -16.86
CA LYS A 86 9.95 9.76 -18.17
C LYS A 86 9.04 8.52 -18.12
N SER A 87 9.48 7.44 -17.48
CA SER A 87 8.67 6.23 -17.30
C SER A 87 7.44 6.50 -16.44
N PHE A 88 7.56 7.33 -15.41
CA PHE A 88 6.45 7.71 -14.55
C PHE A 88 5.40 8.58 -15.26
N ILE A 89 5.82 9.52 -16.12
CA ILE A 89 4.90 10.27 -16.99
C ILE A 89 4.16 9.34 -17.94
N LYS A 90 4.86 8.37 -18.53
CA LYS A 90 4.27 7.37 -19.43
C LYS A 90 3.21 6.55 -18.69
N LEU A 91 3.54 6.07 -17.49
CA LEU A 91 2.60 5.39 -16.61
C LEU A 91 1.38 6.27 -16.31
N GLY A 92 1.59 7.52 -15.87
CA GLY A 92 0.52 8.45 -15.53
C GLY A 92 -0.43 8.74 -16.70
N THR A 93 0.11 8.89 -17.91
CA THR A 93 -0.68 9.08 -19.14
C THR A 93 -1.58 7.88 -19.42
N CYS A 94 -1.13 6.68 -19.08
CA CYS A 94 -1.94 5.47 -19.23
C CYS A 94 -2.96 5.31 -18.10
N VAL A 95 -2.53 5.29 -16.84
CA VAL A 95 -3.40 4.92 -15.71
C VAL A 95 -4.49 5.94 -15.42
N ASN A 96 -4.32 7.19 -15.83
CA ASN A 96 -5.37 8.21 -15.71
C ASN A 96 -6.56 7.98 -16.66
N GLN A 97 -6.48 6.99 -17.57
CA GLN A 97 -7.64 6.57 -18.36
C GLN A 97 -8.67 5.89 -17.44
N LYS A 98 -9.93 6.33 -17.54
CA LYS A 98 -11.00 5.97 -16.59
C LYS A 98 -11.19 4.46 -16.36
N ASN A 99 -11.08 3.66 -17.43
CA ASN A 99 -11.21 2.21 -17.35
C ASN A 99 -10.00 1.55 -16.65
N ILE A 100 -8.81 2.12 -16.79
CA ILE A 100 -7.59 1.61 -16.17
C ILE A 100 -7.55 2.02 -14.70
N SER A 101 -7.82 3.29 -14.38
CA SER A 101 -7.83 3.76 -12.98
C SER A 101 -8.82 2.97 -12.12
N GLU A 102 -10.02 2.69 -12.62
CA GLU A 102 -11.02 1.92 -11.88
C GLU A 102 -10.52 0.51 -11.53
N THR A 103 -9.79 -0.14 -12.45
CA THR A 103 -9.17 -1.42 -12.19
C THR A 103 -8.18 -1.36 -11.02
N PHE A 104 -7.36 -0.30 -10.93
CA PHE A 104 -6.47 -0.10 -9.79
C PHE A 104 -7.24 0.08 -8.47
N HIS A 105 -8.34 0.82 -8.51
CA HIS A 105 -9.21 1.03 -7.35
C HIS A 105 -9.88 -0.26 -6.90
N VAL A 106 -10.33 -1.11 -7.82
CA VAL A 106 -10.94 -2.41 -7.47
C VAL A 106 -9.95 -3.31 -6.71
N CYS A 107 -8.69 -3.40 -7.14
CA CYS A 107 -7.69 -4.17 -6.42
C CYS A 107 -7.40 -3.60 -5.03
N THR A 108 -7.34 -2.27 -4.93
CA THR A 108 -7.15 -1.59 -3.65
C THR A 108 -8.33 -1.83 -2.71
N ASP A 109 -9.57 -1.63 -3.17
CA ASP A 109 -10.79 -1.83 -2.39
C ASP A 109 -10.89 -3.28 -1.89
N LYS A 110 -10.59 -4.26 -2.75
CA LYS A 110 -10.51 -5.67 -2.35
C LYS A 110 -9.47 -5.92 -1.26
N SER A 111 -8.33 -5.23 -1.32
CA SER A 111 -7.26 -5.41 -0.34
C SER A 111 -7.59 -4.75 1.00
N ILE A 112 -8.27 -3.60 0.99
CA ILE A 112 -8.79 -2.98 2.21
C ILE A 112 -9.86 -3.89 2.84
N ALA A 113 -10.80 -4.41 2.05
CA ALA A 113 -11.81 -5.36 2.52
C ALA A 113 -11.18 -6.67 3.04
N ALA A 114 -10.04 -7.09 2.49
CA ALA A 114 -9.29 -8.25 2.96
C ALA A 114 -8.64 -7.98 4.34
N PHE A 115 -8.08 -6.79 4.56
CA PHE A 115 -7.59 -6.39 5.88
C PHE A 115 -8.73 -6.35 6.91
N GLU A 116 -9.88 -5.77 6.57
CA GLU A 116 -11.06 -5.79 7.45
C GLU A 116 -11.49 -7.24 7.77
N TYR A 117 -11.51 -8.12 6.76
CA TYR A 117 -11.80 -9.53 6.96
C TYR A 117 -10.82 -10.22 7.93
N ILE A 118 -9.53 -9.86 7.89
CA ILE A 118 -8.53 -10.40 8.83
C ILE A 118 -8.88 -10.04 10.27
N VAL A 119 -9.21 -8.76 10.51
CA VAL A 119 -9.55 -8.25 11.84
C VAL A 119 -10.71 -9.05 12.44
N ASP A 120 -11.73 -9.33 11.64
CA ASP A 120 -12.96 -9.98 12.09
C ASP A 120 -12.86 -11.51 12.22
N ASN A 121 -11.95 -12.16 11.48
CA ASN A 121 -11.97 -13.62 11.30
C ASN A 121 -10.72 -14.35 11.79
N PHE A 122 -9.66 -13.64 12.17
CA PHE A 122 -8.39 -14.25 12.59
C PHE A 122 -8.00 -13.88 14.01
N PRO A 123 -7.30 -14.77 14.73
CA PRO A 123 -6.71 -14.40 16.00
C PRO A 123 -5.59 -13.38 15.80
N VAL A 124 -5.44 -12.45 16.76
CA VAL A 124 -4.48 -11.34 16.71
C VAL A 124 -3.03 -11.81 16.47
N LYS A 125 -2.67 -13.02 16.88
CA LYS A 125 -1.32 -13.58 16.63
C LYS A 125 -1.01 -13.83 15.15
N ASP A 126 -2.03 -14.03 14.32
CA ASP A 126 -1.88 -14.35 12.90
C ASP A 126 -2.11 -13.14 11.98
N HIS A 127 -2.64 -12.04 12.53
CA HIS A 127 -2.94 -10.76 11.89
C HIS A 127 -1.79 -10.26 10.99
N LEU A 128 -0.59 -10.11 11.59
CA LEU A 128 0.58 -9.62 10.87
C LEU A 128 0.97 -10.50 9.68
N LEU A 129 0.92 -11.83 9.84
CA LEU A 129 1.26 -12.77 8.77
C LEU A 129 0.19 -12.78 7.68
N MET A 130 -1.08 -12.66 8.05
CA MET A 130 -2.18 -12.54 7.08
C MET A 130 -2.12 -11.22 6.31
N THR A 131 -1.64 -10.14 6.94
CA THR A 131 -1.37 -8.86 6.26
C THR A 131 -0.35 -9.05 5.14
N CYS A 132 0.68 -9.89 5.33
CA CYS A 132 1.60 -10.27 4.25
C CYS A 132 0.88 -10.94 3.07
N CYS A 133 -0.07 -11.84 3.36
CA CYS A 133 -0.85 -12.52 2.33
C CYS A 133 -1.81 -11.60 1.58
N VAL A 134 -2.33 -10.57 2.23
CA VAL A 134 -3.12 -9.54 1.54
C VAL A 134 -2.24 -8.70 0.63
N THR A 135 -0.99 -8.41 1.02
CA THR A 135 -0.03 -7.74 0.12
C THR A 135 0.27 -8.60 -1.11
N ALA A 136 0.51 -9.90 -0.95
CA ALA A 136 0.69 -10.83 -2.06
C ALA A 136 -0.57 -10.90 -2.95
N PHE A 137 -1.76 -10.88 -2.35
CA PHE A 137 -3.02 -10.80 -3.06
C PHE A 137 -3.19 -9.51 -3.85
N LEU A 138 -2.83 -8.35 -3.27
CA LEU A 138 -2.87 -7.06 -3.96
C LEU A 138 -1.96 -7.09 -5.20
N GLN A 139 -0.74 -7.62 -5.05
CA GLN A 139 0.22 -7.78 -6.15
C GLN A 139 -0.33 -8.68 -7.25
N SER A 140 -0.88 -9.86 -6.89
CA SER A 140 -1.53 -10.76 -7.85
C SER A 140 -2.70 -10.08 -8.53
N CYS A 141 -3.54 -9.35 -7.78
CA CYS A 141 -4.69 -8.66 -8.33
C CYS A 141 -4.29 -7.67 -9.42
N PHE A 142 -3.21 -6.89 -9.21
CA PHE A 142 -2.69 -5.99 -10.24
C PHE A 142 -2.12 -6.74 -11.43
N HIS A 143 -1.39 -7.84 -11.20
CA HIS A 143 -0.81 -8.65 -12.26
C HIS A 143 -1.89 -9.30 -13.15
N ASP A 144 -2.97 -9.80 -12.55
CA ASP A 144 -4.07 -10.48 -13.24
C ASP A 144 -4.88 -9.53 -14.16
N GLN A 145 -4.69 -8.22 -14.05
CA GLN A 145 -5.26 -7.23 -14.97
C GLN A 145 -4.53 -7.19 -16.31
N GLY A 146 -3.43 -7.92 -16.45
CA GLY A 146 -2.58 -7.96 -17.62
C GLY A 146 -1.79 -6.66 -17.81
N ASP A 147 -1.53 -6.33 -19.08
CA ASP A 147 -0.67 -5.20 -19.45
C ASP A 147 -1.44 -4.08 -20.18
N PRO A 148 -2.42 -3.40 -19.55
CA PRO A 148 -3.23 -2.39 -20.22
C PRO A 148 -2.39 -1.17 -20.66
N CYS A 149 -1.22 -0.96 -20.05
CA CYS A 149 -0.27 0.10 -20.39
C CYS A 149 0.90 -0.37 -21.28
N GLY A 150 0.87 -1.63 -21.71
CA GLY A 150 1.98 -2.31 -22.35
C GLY A 150 3.03 -2.81 -21.35
N LYS A 151 3.64 -3.96 -21.66
CA LYS A 151 4.51 -4.74 -20.77
C LYS A 151 5.52 -3.89 -19.99
N ASP A 152 6.35 -3.10 -20.66
CA ASP A 152 7.39 -2.29 -19.99
C ASP A 152 6.82 -1.32 -18.95
N THR A 153 5.61 -0.79 -19.20
CA THR A 153 4.97 0.19 -18.30
C THR A 153 4.30 -0.51 -17.13
N SER A 154 3.72 -1.68 -17.35
CA SER A 154 3.23 -2.54 -16.27
C SER A 154 4.36 -3.04 -15.38
N ASP A 155 5.47 -3.50 -15.97
CA ASP A 155 6.65 -3.95 -15.23
C ASP A 155 7.20 -2.80 -14.36
N PHE A 156 7.25 -1.59 -14.90
CA PHE A 156 7.61 -0.39 -14.14
C PHE A 156 6.62 -0.09 -13.01
N ALA A 157 5.31 -0.22 -13.25
CA ALA A 157 4.28 -0.05 -12.21
C ALA A 157 4.43 -1.09 -11.09
N PHE A 158 4.71 -2.34 -11.45
CA PHE A 158 4.93 -3.42 -10.50
C PHE A 158 6.18 -3.17 -9.63
N GLN A 159 7.27 -2.70 -10.23
CA GLN A 159 8.46 -2.26 -9.48
C GLN A 159 8.15 -1.09 -8.55
N LEU A 160 7.35 -0.11 -9.00
CA LEU A 160 6.95 1.03 -8.18
C LEU A 160 6.23 0.60 -6.91
N LEU A 161 5.34 -0.39 -7.01
CA LEU A 161 4.57 -0.94 -5.89
C LEU A 161 5.43 -1.79 -4.95
N ASN A 162 6.35 -2.61 -5.48
CA ASN A 162 7.08 -3.60 -4.68
C ASN A 162 8.33 -3.06 -4.00
N GLU A 163 9.07 -2.15 -4.65
CA GLU A 163 10.33 -1.64 -4.09
C GLU A 163 10.17 -0.97 -2.70
N PRO A 164 9.14 -0.14 -2.43
CA PRO A 164 8.90 0.41 -1.10
C PRO A 164 8.64 -0.62 0.00
N ILE A 165 8.04 -1.74 -0.38
CA ILE A 165 7.52 -2.76 0.53
C ILE A 165 8.66 -3.69 0.96
N ALA A 166 9.70 -3.85 0.13
CA ALA A 166 10.82 -4.76 0.35
C ALA A 166 11.42 -4.66 1.76
N ASP A 167 12.10 -3.58 2.15
CA ASP A 167 12.88 -3.59 3.39
C ASP A 167 12.07 -3.85 4.68
N GLY A 168 10.89 -3.23 4.80
CA GLY A 168 10.07 -3.29 6.00
C GLY A 168 9.21 -4.55 6.07
N PHE A 169 8.60 -4.93 4.95
CA PHE A 169 7.79 -6.15 4.90
C PHE A 169 8.66 -7.38 4.74
N GLU A 170 9.81 -7.38 4.07
CA GLU A 170 10.68 -8.56 3.95
C GLU A 170 11.11 -9.09 5.33
N LEU A 171 11.34 -8.18 6.30
CA LEU A 171 11.61 -8.55 7.69
C LEU A 171 10.53 -9.45 8.30
N VAL A 172 9.27 -9.28 7.89
CA VAL A 172 8.09 -9.93 8.50
C VAL A 172 7.42 -10.95 7.57
N CYS A 173 7.54 -10.75 6.26
CA CYS A 173 6.80 -11.38 5.18
C CYS A 173 7.69 -12.16 4.22
N SER A 174 8.99 -12.32 4.51
CA SER A 174 9.93 -13.11 3.68
C SER A 174 9.47 -14.55 3.43
N THR A 175 8.60 -15.09 4.27
CA THR A 175 8.01 -16.44 4.12
C THR A 175 6.67 -16.45 3.37
N TYR A 176 6.04 -15.28 3.18
CA TYR A 176 4.70 -15.11 2.58
C TYR A 176 4.77 -14.13 1.41
N THR A 177 5.68 -14.36 0.47
CA THR A 177 5.99 -13.45 -0.63
C THR A 177 5.06 -13.57 -1.83
N ASN A 178 4.26 -14.65 -1.91
CA ASN A 178 3.30 -14.90 -2.97
C ASN A 178 2.09 -15.69 -2.46
N ILE A 179 1.07 -15.83 -3.32
CA ILE A 179 -0.18 -16.51 -2.98
C ILE A 179 0.03 -17.99 -2.68
N GLU A 180 0.97 -18.64 -3.36
CA GLU A 180 1.30 -20.06 -3.16
C GLU A 180 1.84 -20.30 -1.74
N ALA A 181 2.79 -19.48 -1.30
CA ALA A 181 3.35 -19.54 0.05
C ALA A 181 2.29 -19.27 1.12
N CYS A 182 1.36 -18.34 0.84
CA CYS A 182 0.21 -18.09 1.69
C CYS A 182 -0.75 -19.28 1.78
N ASN A 183 -1.08 -19.89 0.64
CA ASN A 183 -1.97 -21.05 0.60
C ASN A 183 -1.38 -22.28 1.29
N ALA A 184 -0.06 -22.45 1.27
CA ALA A 184 0.60 -23.57 1.94
C ALA A 184 0.32 -23.61 3.45
N LYS A 185 0.12 -22.45 4.10
CA LYS A 185 -0.21 -22.37 5.53
C LYS A 185 -1.67 -22.04 5.81
N TYR A 186 -2.28 -21.18 4.98
CA TYR A 186 -3.59 -20.58 5.23
C TYR A 186 -4.61 -20.89 4.14
N GLY A 187 -4.42 -21.94 3.34
CA GLY A 187 -5.23 -22.26 2.15
C GLY A 187 -6.74 -22.12 2.33
N ASP A 188 -7.32 -22.80 3.34
CA ASP A 188 -8.75 -22.73 3.64
C ASP A 188 -9.23 -21.29 3.91
N TYR A 189 -8.42 -20.51 4.61
CA TYR A 189 -8.75 -19.13 4.93
C TYR A 189 -8.58 -18.19 3.73
N MET A 190 -7.52 -18.37 2.96
CA MET A 190 -7.29 -17.62 1.72
C MET A 190 -8.45 -17.86 0.75
N GLN A 191 -8.93 -19.09 0.62
CA GLN A 191 -10.11 -19.41 -0.19
C GLN A 191 -11.38 -18.71 0.32
N LYS A 192 -11.65 -18.76 1.62
CA LYS A 192 -12.81 -18.06 2.23
C LYS A 192 -12.74 -16.54 2.02
N MET A 193 -11.56 -15.96 2.18
CA MET A 193 -11.31 -14.54 1.93
C MET A 193 -11.53 -14.20 0.46
N ILE A 194 -10.97 -14.97 -0.47
CA ILE A 194 -11.18 -14.77 -1.92
C ILE A 194 -12.67 -14.86 -2.27
N GLU A 195 -13.39 -15.84 -1.72
CA GLU A 195 -14.85 -15.96 -1.89
C GLU A 195 -15.60 -14.74 -1.35
N TYR A 196 -15.22 -14.28 -0.15
CA TYR A 196 -15.76 -13.07 0.46
C TYR A 196 -15.56 -11.82 -0.42
N LEU A 197 -14.43 -11.74 -1.12
CA LEU A 197 -14.02 -10.63 -2.00
C LEU A 197 -14.58 -10.72 -3.43
N LYS A 198 -15.28 -11.81 -3.81
CA LYS A 198 -15.96 -11.89 -5.12
C LYS A 198 -17.09 -10.87 -5.26
N LYS A 199 -17.70 -10.46 -4.16
CA LYS A 199 -18.75 -9.44 -4.15
C LYS A 199 -18.12 -8.05 -4.01
N PRO A 200 -18.60 -7.03 -4.76
CA PRO A 200 -18.17 -5.65 -4.53
C PRO A 200 -18.39 -5.26 -3.07
N ARG A 201 -17.33 -4.78 -2.42
CA ARG A 201 -17.37 -4.24 -1.06
C ARG A 201 -16.93 -2.80 -1.10
N LYS A 202 -17.64 -1.95 -0.40
CA LYS A 202 -17.17 -0.59 -0.11
C LYS A 202 -16.43 -0.68 1.22
N PRO A 203 -15.10 -0.44 1.24
CA PRO A 203 -14.35 -0.46 2.49
C PRO A 203 -14.91 0.56 3.49
N THR A 204 -14.89 0.21 4.77
CA THR A 204 -15.33 1.09 5.86
C THR A 204 -14.18 1.86 6.48
N LEU A 205 -12.96 1.35 6.34
CA LEU A 205 -11.72 1.96 6.78
C LEU A 205 -10.89 2.49 5.61
N SER A 206 -9.97 3.40 5.92
CA SER A 206 -8.88 3.76 5.01
C SER A 206 -7.89 2.59 4.89
N PHE A 207 -7.04 2.62 3.86
CA PHE A 207 -6.01 1.59 3.69
C PHE A 207 -5.07 1.48 4.90
N LEU A 208 -4.54 2.61 5.40
CA LEU A 208 -3.64 2.58 6.55
C LEU A 208 -4.35 2.08 7.80
N ALA A 209 -5.55 2.58 8.10
CA ALA A 209 -6.28 2.14 9.29
C ALA A 209 -6.60 0.64 9.24
N ALA A 210 -7.04 0.13 8.08
CA ALA A 210 -7.31 -1.29 7.90
C ALA A 210 -6.04 -2.14 8.06
N ALA A 211 -4.94 -1.75 7.41
CA ALA A 211 -3.67 -2.47 7.50
C ALA A 211 -3.08 -2.44 8.93
N MET A 212 -3.17 -1.31 9.63
CA MET A 212 -2.70 -1.19 11.01
C MET A 212 -3.50 -2.08 11.96
N LYS A 213 -4.83 -2.09 11.84
CA LYS A 213 -5.68 -3.00 12.62
C LYS A 213 -5.42 -4.46 12.29
N ALA A 214 -5.36 -4.79 11.00
CA ALA A 214 -5.12 -6.13 10.52
C ALA A 214 -3.72 -6.66 10.82
N GLY A 215 -2.74 -5.80 11.08
CA GLY A 215 -1.37 -6.19 11.44
C GLY A 215 -1.11 -6.24 12.94
N PHE A 216 -1.79 -5.39 13.73
CA PHE A 216 -1.43 -5.11 15.12
C PHE A 216 -2.60 -5.12 16.12
N GLY A 217 -3.84 -5.41 15.68
CA GLY A 217 -5.04 -5.37 16.50
C GLY A 217 -5.58 -3.93 16.70
N ASP A 218 -6.50 -3.72 17.65
CA ASP A 218 -7.07 -2.37 17.91
C ASP A 218 -6.17 -1.47 18.78
N ASP A 219 -5.22 -2.06 19.50
CA ASP A 219 -4.40 -1.38 20.52
C ASP A 219 -2.95 -1.17 20.05
N PHE A 220 -2.78 -0.50 18.90
CA PHE A 220 -1.46 -0.18 18.32
C PHE A 220 -0.95 1.23 18.63
N LEU A 221 -1.82 2.10 19.17
CA LEU A 221 -1.47 3.46 19.60
C LEU A 221 -0.98 3.44 21.07
N VAL A 222 -0.21 4.46 21.45
CA VAL A 222 0.31 4.70 22.81
C VAL A 222 -0.55 5.72 23.56
#